data_AF-A0A1H9KSP3-F1
#
_entry.id   AF-A0A1H9KSP3-F1
#
_cell.length_a   1.000
_cell.length_b   1.000
_cell.length_c   1.000
_cell.angle_alpha   90.00
_cell.angle_beta   90.00
_cell.angle_gamma   90.00
#
_symmetry.space_group_name_H-M   'P 1'
#
loop_
_entity.id
_entity.type
_entity.pdbx_description
1 polymer ?
#
loop_
_entity_poly.entity_id
_entity_poly.type
_entity_poly.pdbx_seq_one_letter_code
_entity_poly.pdbx_strand_id
1 'polypeptide(L)'
;MIVPTPTSAPRRTGSFVLTEDVTVRVTGQARTAAALLREHVFRQTGYLLAESPDGMLMVSHDPAMRGLGPEGYALLVSNDAVMLRAGTQAGLRHGVQSFRQLMTRDGAVRAADVRDSPAFAWRGVSSPLLPPAEMRGVIDRLAAYKLNVLHVFPDGDPDHLRELVEYGRDHGVTVVPELSPATVELLDLFPSRWVHIGDAKLGARFAGLLERHGRLPVRWHDGSTDVLGPHGLLVEGDDGLRAVATAGWVGGLRTTSAVAPAW
;
A
#
# COMPACT_ATOMS: atom_id res chain seq x y z
N MET A 1 -11.13 -6.04 15.92
CA MET A 1 -10.97 -6.73 14.62
C MET A 1 -9.89 -6.00 13.83
N ILE A 2 -9.12 -6.70 13.00
CA ILE A 2 -8.18 -6.09 12.04
C ILE A 2 -8.71 -6.40 10.64
N VAL A 3 -8.77 -5.37 9.78
CA VAL A 3 -9.18 -5.42 8.39
C VAL A 3 -8.05 -4.83 7.52
N PRO A 4 -7.59 -5.54 6.47
CA PRO A 4 -7.89 -6.92 6.12
C PRO A 4 -7.52 -7.91 7.23
N THR A 5 -8.12 -9.11 7.20
CA THR A 5 -7.80 -10.16 8.18
C THR A 5 -6.34 -10.58 8.01
N PRO A 6 -5.52 -10.52 9.08
CA PRO A 6 -4.10 -10.88 8.99
C PRO A 6 -3.88 -12.36 8.66
N THR A 7 -2.71 -12.70 8.10
CA THR A 7 -2.30 -14.09 7.89
C THR A 7 -2.36 -14.92 9.18
N SER A 8 -1.91 -14.35 10.31
CA SER A 8 -2.00 -14.97 11.62
C SER A 8 -2.23 -13.91 12.69
N ALA A 9 -3.23 -14.15 13.54
CA ALA A 9 -3.52 -13.32 14.72
C ALA A 9 -4.13 -14.17 15.85
N PRO A 10 -3.34 -15.01 16.56
CA PRO A 10 -3.84 -15.78 17.68
C PRO A 10 -4.48 -14.88 18.73
N ARG A 11 -5.55 -15.37 19.35
CA ARG A 11 -6.26 -14.62 20.39
C ARG A 11 -5.32 -14.36 21.58
N ARG A 12 -5.29 -13.12 22.04
CA ARG A 12 -4.63 -12.68 23.26
C ARG A 12 -5.65 -11.95 24.13
N THR A 13 -5.44 -11.96 25.44
CA THR A 13 -6.28 -11.25 26.42
C THR A 13 -5.49 -10.12 27.04
N GLY A 14 -6.17 -9.04 27.41
CA GLY A 14 -5.56 -7.84 27.98
C GLY A 14 -5.36 -6.73 26.96
N SER A 15 -4.58 -5.72 27.37
CA SER A 15 -4.32 -4.52 26.59
C SER A 15 -3.12 -3.77 27.14
N PHE A 16 -2.40 -3.09 26.25
CA PHE A 16 -1.42 -2.08 26.61
C PHE A 16 -2.13 -0.74 26.83
N VAL A 17 -1.94 -0.10 27.98
CA VAL A 17 -2.55 1.21 28.27
C VAL A 17 -1.62 2.31 27.79
N LEU A 18 -2.10 3.21 26.92
CA LEU A 18 -1.33 4.39 26.54
C LEU A 18 -1.54 5.48 27.60
N THR A 19 -0.44 6.09 28.01
CA THR A 19 -0.41 7.31 28.83
C THR A 19 0.52 8.32 28.18
N GLU A 20 0.54 9.56 28.69
CA GLU A 20 1.48 10.59 28.23
C GLU A 20 2.96 10.21 28.49
N ASP A 21 3.23 9.40 29.51
CA ASP A 21 4.57 8.94 29.89
C ASP A 21 5.09 7.78 29.02
N VAL A 22 4.23 7.15 28.22
CA VAL A 22 4.68 6.10 27.29
C VAL A 22 5.64 6.71 26.28
N THR A 23 6.79 6.07 26.13
CA THR A 23 7.81 6.47 25.16
C THR A 23 7.99 5.45 24.06
N VAL A 24 8.42 5.94 22.90
CA VAL A 24 8.61 5.16 21.68
C VAL A 24 10.09 4.89 21.47
N ARG A 25 10.46 3.61 21.37
CA ARG A 25 11.80 3.18 20.96
C ARG A 25 11.83 2.98 19.45
N VAL A 26 12.72 3.70 18.77
CA VAL A 26 12.89 3.60 17.31
C VAL A 26 14.23 2.95 17.00
N THR A 27 14.24 1.92 16.15
CA THR A 27 15.48 1.23 15.73
C THR A 27 15.54 1.03 14.23
N GLY A 28 16.76 1.07 13.68
CA GLY A 28 16.98 1.06 12.23
C GLY A 28 16.36 2.29 11.55
N GLN A 29 15.92 2.11 10.30
CA GLN A 29 15.30 3.18 9.51
C GLN A 29 13.81 3.36 9.83
N ALA A 30 13.35 3.19 11.06
CA ALA A 30 11.93 3.17 11.40
C ALA A 30 11.27 4.54 11.68
N ARG A 31 12.00 5.67 11.54
CA ARG A 31 11.54 7.00 11.97
C ARG A 31 10.21 7.42 11.35
N THR A 32 10.03 7.24 10.03
CA THR A 32 8.78 7.61 9.34
C THR A 32 7.57 6.82 9.86
N ALA A 33 7.73 5.50 10.05
CA ALA A 33 6.65 4.68 10.59
C ALA A 33 6.35 5.01 12.07
N ALA A 34 7.38 5.29 12.86
CA ALA A 34 7.22 5.72 14.24
C ALA A 34 6.48 7.07 14.34
N ALA A 35 6.77 8.01 13.45
CA ALA A 35 6.06 9.29 13.36
C ALA A 35 4.57 9.07 13.03
N LEU A 36 4.25 8.24 12.03
CA LEU A 36 2.87 7.89 11.68
C LEU A 36 2.13 7.21 12.84
N LEU A 37 2.79 6.30 13.56
CA LEU A 37 2.22 5.66 14.74
C LEU A 37 1.89 6.69 15.82
N ARG A 38 2.82 7.59 16.12
CA ARG A 38 2.64 8.66 17.12
C ARG A 38 1.51 9.61 16.72
N GLU A 39 1.37 9.91 15.43
CA GLU A 39 0.27 10.71 14.92
C GLU A 39 -1.09 10.03 15.15
N HIS A 40 -1.17 8.71 14.93
CA HIS A 40 -2.39 7.95 15.26
C HIS A 40 -2.69 7.94 16.75
N VAL A 41 -1.67 7.79 17.61
CA VAL A 41 -1.83 7.93 19.07
C VAL A 41 -2.36 9.32 19.42
N PHE A 42 -1.70 10.37 18.94
CA PHE A 42 -2.11 11.75 19.20
C PHE A 42 -3.54 12.03 18.74
N ARG A 43 -3.93 11.60 17.53
CA ARG A 43 -5.30 11.80 17.02
C ARG A 43 -6.37 11.10 17.86
N GLN A 44 -6.03 10.00 18.52
CA GLN A 44 -6.99 9.22 19.30
C GLN A 44 -6.99 9.58 20.79
N THR A 45 -5.85 10.00 21.36
CA THR A 45 -5.70 10.21 22.82
C THR A 45 -5.26 11.62 23.21
N GLY A 46 -4.73 12.41 22.26
CA GLY A 46 -4.08 13.70 22.54
C GLY A 46 -2.64 13.59 23.05
N TYR A 47 -2.10 12.38 23.25
CA TYR A 47 -0.77 12.19 23.84
C TYR A 47 0.35 12.38 22.82
N LEU A 48 1.32 13.22 23.18
CA LEU A 48 2.56 13.44 22.44
C LEU A 48 3.67 12.55 23.03
N LEU A 49 3.63 11.26 22.71
CA LEU A 49 4.62 10.29 23.23
C LEU A 49 6.04 10.77 22.94
N ALA A 50 7.03 10.64 23.82
CA ALA A 50 8.42 11.01 23.52
C ALA A 50 9.21 9.84 22.87
N GLU A 51 10.33 10.12 22.19
CA GLU A 51 11.26 9.04 21.77
C GLU A 51 12.20 8.72 22.95
N SER A 52 12.44 7.45 23.22
CA SER A 52 13.37 6.98 24.27
C SER A 52 14.01 5.65 23.87
N PRO A 53 15.32 5.44 24.14
CA PRO A 53 15.96 4.14 23.89
C PRO A 53 15.33 2.98 24.66
N ASP A 54 14.68 3.28 25.79
CA ASP A 54 14.03 2.31 26.68
C ASP A 54 12.50 2.31 26.54
N GLY A 55 11.97 2.85 25.44
CA GLY A 55 10.53 2.95 25.22
C GLY A 55 9.82 1.59 25.14
N MET A 56 8.68 1.48 25.84
CA MET A 56 7.82 0.29 25.87
C MET A 56 7.09 0.07 24.53
N LEU A 57 6.96 1.11 23.71
CA LEU A 57 6.46 1.02 22.35
C LEU A 57 7.62 1.01 21.36
N MET A 58 7.99 -0.16 20.86
CA MET A 58 9.10 -0.34 19.94
C MET A 58 8.64 -0.40 18.48
N VAL A 59 9.25 0.42 17.61
CA VAL A 59 9.13 0.34 16.16
C VAL A 59 10.51 0.05 15.56
N SER A 60 10.64 -1.09 14.89
CA SER A 60 11.93 -1.65 14.48
C SER A 60 11.98 -2.02 13.01
N HIS A 61 12.85 -1.33 12.28
CA HIS A 61 13.22 -1.74 10.94
C HIS A 61 14.38 -2.73 11.03
N ASP A 62 14.12 -3.99 10.69
CA ASP A 62 15.11 -5.06 10.74
C ASP A 62 15.28 -5.73 9.37
N PRO A 63 16.29 -5.29 8.57
CA PRO A 63 16.58 -5.87 7.26
C PRO A 63 16.93 -7.37 7.28
N ALA A 64 17.26 -7.94 8.43
CA ALA A 64 17.54 -9.37 8.59
C ALA A 64 16.26 -10.20 8.84
N MET A 65 15.10 -9.57 9.01
CA MET A 65 13.82 -10.28 9.11
C MET A 65 13.55 -11.10 7.83
N ARG A 66 13.10 -12.34 8.01
CA ARG A 66 12.79 -13.28 6.93
C ARG A 66 11.37 -13.84 7.10
N GLY A 67 10.82 -14.39 6.02
CA GLY A 67 9.57 -15.17 6.06
C GLY A 67 8.26 -14.39 5.93
N LEU A 68 8.27 -13.06 5.84
CA LEU A 68 7.05 -12.23 5.69
C LEU A 68 7.03 -11.38 4.40
N GLY A 69 8.05 -11.48 3.55
CA GLY A 69 8.10 -10.77 2.28
C GLY A 69 8.26 -9.24 2.39
N PRO A 70 8.10 -8.50 1.27
CA PRO A 70 8.35 -7.06 1.20
C PRO A 70 7.39 -6.20 2.01
N GLU A 71 6.16 -6.67 2.22
CA GLU A 71 5.07 -5.87 2.79
C GLU A 71 4.61 -6.41 4.14
N GLY A 72 5.26 -7.47 4.64
CA GLY A 72 4.87 -8.12 5.86
C GLY A 72 5.54 -7.56 7.11
N TYR A 73 4.90 -7.80 8.26
CA TYR A 73 5.30 -7.28 9.56
C TYR A 73 4.88 -8.24 10.68
N ALA A 74 5.53 -8.08 11.83
CA ALA A 74 5.12 -8.67 13.09
C ALA A 74 4.74 -7.55 14.08
N LEU A 75 3.58 -7.69 14.73
CA LEU A 75 3.09 -6.79 15.76
C LEU A 75 2.70 -7.60 17.00
N LEU A 76 3.42 -7.40 18.09
CA LEU A 76 3.09 -7.96 19.40
C LEU A 76 2.59 -6.82 20.30
N VAL A 77 1.42 -7.01 20.90
CA VAL A 77 0.86 -6.15 21.94
C VAL A 77 0.62 -7.02 23.16
N SER A 78 1.35 -6.72 24.23
CA SER A 78 1.20 -7.32 25.56
C SER A 78 0.65 -6.27 26.54
N ASN A 79 0.55 -6.61 27.83
CA ASN A 79 0.17 -5.62 28.84
C ASN A 79 1.30 -4.63 29.14
N ASP A 80 2.56 -5.05 28.95
CA ASP A 80 3.74 -4.29 29.39
C ASP A 80 4.45 -3.55 28.24
N ALA A 81 4.29 -4.04 27.00
CA ALA A 81 4.99 -3.50 25.84
C ALA A 81 4.26 -3.76 24.51
N VAL A 82 4.57 -2.92 23.54
CA VAL A 82 4.19 -3.04 22.13
C VAL A 82 5.45 -3.15 21.28
N MET A 83 5.49 -4.12 20.37
CA MET A 83 6.61 -4.32 19.46
C MET A 83 6.12 -4.48 18.03
N LEU A 84 6.44 -3.51 17.18
CA LEU A 84 6.24 -3.54 15.75
C LEU A 84 7.59 -3.71 15.04
N ARG A 85 7.72 -4.77 14.24
CA ARG A 85 8.93 -5.06 13.47
C ARG A 85 8.61 -5.44 12.04
N ALA A 86 9.40 -4.94 11.08
CA ALA A 86 9.32 -5.36 9.69
C ALA A 86 10.69 -5.24 8.98
N GLY A 87 10.84 -5.96 7.87
CA GLY A 87 12.06 -5.91 7.04
C GLY A 87 12.15 -4.71 6.10
N THR A 88 11.06 -3.95 5.94
CA THR A 88 10.96 -2.83 5.00
C THR A 88 10.09 -1.70 5.58
N GLN A 89 10.15 -0.53 4.95
CA GLN A 89 9.23 0.57 5.25
C GLN A 89 7.76 0.24 4.98
N ALA A 90 7.48 -0.53 3.93
CA ALA A 90 6.11 -0.91 3.57
C ALA A 90 5.48 -1.81 4.64
N GLY A 91 6.24 -2.81 5.12
CA GLY A 91 5.81 -3.65 6.24
C GLY A 91 5.56 -2.85 7.51
N LEU A 92 6.45 -1.90 7.85
CA LEU A 92 6.24 -1.03 9.01
C LEU A 92 4.94 -0.21 8.88
N ARG A 93 4.69 0.43 7.73
CA ARG A 93 3.44 1.18 7.49
C ARG A 93 2.21 0.30 7.68
N HIS A 94 2.20 -0.91 7.13
CA HIS A 94 1.10 -1.86 7.32
C HIS A 94 0.89 -2.24 8.78
N GLY A 95 1.97 -2.47 9.52
CA GLY A 95 1.88 -2.78 10.94
C GLY A 95 1.35 -1.63 11.78
N VAL A 96 1.69 -0.39 11.43
CA VAL A 96 1.09 0.80 12.04
C VAL A 96 -0.43 0.84 11.81
N GLN A 97 -0.91 0.47 10.62
CA GLN A 97 -2.36 0.42 10.36
C GLN A 97 -3.07 -0.66 11.18
N SER A 98 -2.43 -1.80 11.41
CA SER A 98 -2.96 -2.82 12.31
C SER A 98 -2.95 -2.36 13.76
N PHE A 99 -1.89 -1.72 14.22
CA PHE A 99 -1.82 -1.09 15.55
C PHE A 99 -2.97 -0.10 15.75
N ARG A 100 -3.19 0.82 14.80
CA ARG A 100 -4.29 1.79 14.81
C ARG A 100 -5.65 1.12 15.01
N GLN A 101 -5.90 0.00 14.33
CA GLN A 101 -7.17 -0.73 14.45
C GLN A 101 -7.30 -1.53 15.76
N LEU A 102 -6.20 -1.76 16.48
CA LEU A 102 -6.20 -2.36 17.82
C LEU A 102 -6.43 -1.33 18.94
N MET A 103 -6.18 -0.05 18.67
CA MET A 103 -6.45 1.02 19.62
C MET A 103 -7.95 1.10 19.95
N THR A 104 -8.25 1.41 21.20
CA THR A 104 -9.60 1.57 21.74
C THR A 104 -9.87 3.02 22.10
N ARG A 105 -11.15 3.39 22.25
CA ARG A 105 -11.55 4.79 22.48
C ARG A 105 -11.06 5.35 23.82
N ASP A 106 -10.83 4.48 24.79
CA ASP A 106 -10.29 4.78 26.13
C ASP A 106 -8.76 4.86 26.16
N GLY A 107 -8.09 4.84 25.00
CA GLY A 107 -6.63 5.02 24.94
C GLY A 107 -5.82 3.76 25.27
N ALA A 108 -6.41 2.58 25.17
CA ALA A 108 -5.68 1.32 25.25
C ALA A 108 -5.43 0.72 23.86
N VAL A 109 -4.58 -0.31 23.79
CA VAL A 109 -4.31 -1.11 22.59
C VAL A 109 -4.58 -2.56 22.94
N ARG A 110 -5.55 -3.19 22.29
CA ARG A 110 -5.91 -4.59 22.57
C ARG A 110 -4.73 -5.52 22.35
N ALA A 111 -4.51 -6.44 23.28
CA ALA A 111 -3.46 -7.45 23.18
C ALA A 111 -3.62 -8.28 21.89
N ALA A 112 -2.50 -8.52 21.22
CA ALA A 112 -2.47 -9.21 19.93
C ALA A 112 -1.08 -9.77 19.64
N ASP A 113 -1.01 -10.83 18.85
CA ASP A 113 0.22 -11.36 18.26
C ASP A 113 -0.05 -11.52 16.77
N VAL A 114 0.34 -10.54 15.96
CA VAL A 114 0.03 -10.49 14.54
C VAL A 114 1.30 -10.78 13.76
N ARG A 115 1.22 -11.75 12.84
CA ARG A 115 2.18 -11.94 11.76
C ARG A 115 1.40 -11.88 10.47
N ASP A 116 1.77 -10.95 9.60
CA ASP A 116 0.94 -10.64 8.46
C ASP A 116 1.79 -10.33 7.23
N SER A 117 1.28 -10.75 6.08
CA SER A 117 1.82 -10.48 4.75
C SER A 117 0.68 -10.56 3.73
N PRO A 118 0.64 -9.68 2.72
CA PRO A 118 -0.46 -9.66 1.78
C PRO A 118 -0.45 -10.91 0.89
N ALA A 119 -1.64 -11.45 0.60
CA ALA A 119 -1.81 -12.57 -0.33
C ALA A 119 -1.51 -12.18 -1.79
N PHE A 120 -1.75 -10.91 -2.15
CA PHE A 120 -1.52 -10.36 -3.48
C PHE A 120 -0.67 -9.10 -3.38
N ALA A 121 0.34 -8.97 -4.23
CA ALA A 121 1.20 -7.79 -4.29
C ALA A 121 0.47 -6.56 -4.86
N TRP A 122 -0.54 -6.78 -5.71
CA TRP A 122 -1.34 -5.71 -6.30
C TRP A 122 -2.72 -5.63 -5.63
N ARG A 123 -3.00 -4.54 -4.93
CA ARG A 123 -4.28 -4.32 -4.23
C ARG A 123 -4.75 -2.91 -4.53
N GLY A 124 -5.50 -2.78 -5.61
CA GLY A 124 -5.80 -1.49 -6.23
C GLY A 124 -7.26 -1.08 -6.19
N VAL A 125 -7.48 0.22 -6.34
CA VAL A 125 -8.79 0.81 -6.63
C VAL A 125 -8.67 1.75 -7.83
N SER A 126 -9.69 1.81 -8.67
CA SER A 126 -9.78 2.79 -9.75
C SER A 126 -10.64 3.99 -9.37
N SER A 127 -10.20 5.19 -9.74
CA SER A 127 -10.92 6.46 -9.50
C SER A 127 -10.75 7.41 -10.68
N PRO A 128 -11.78 8.19 -11.06
CA PRO A 128 -11.53 9.41 -11.83
C PRO A 128 -10.62 10.37 -11.04
N LEU A 129 -10.03 11.34 -11.72
CA LEU A 129 -9.31 12.41 -11.05
C LEU A 129 -10.32 13.33 -10.33
N LEU A 130 -10.31 13.30 -9.00
CA LEU A 130 -11.13 14.16 -8.14
C LEU A 130 -10.33 15.38 -7.69
N PRO A 131 -10.94 16.43 -7.10
CA PRO A 131 -10.18 17.55 -6.54
C PRO A 131 -9.08 17.10 -5.56
N PRO A 132 -7.96 17.86 -5.42
CA PRO A 132 -6.78 17.42 -4.67
C PRO A 132 -7.08 16.91 -3.25
N ALA A 133 -7.93 17.63 -2.50
CA ALA A 133 -8.30 17.23 -1.14
C ALA A 133 -9.05 15.90 -1.09
N GLU A 134 -9.91 15.63 -2.08
CA GLU A 134 -10.65 14.37 -2.17
C GLU A 134 -9.71 13.21 -2.55
N MET A 135 -8.76 13.45 -3.45
CA MET A 135 -7.76 12.45 -3.82
C MET A 135 -6.84 12.07 -2.66
N ARG A 136 -6.43 13.04 -1.82
CA ARG A 136 -5.73 12.73 -0.56
C ARG A 136 -6.57 11.82 0.33
N GLY A 137 -7.86 12.13 0.48
CA GLY A 137 -8.79 11.29 1.23
C GLY A 137 -8.96 9.88 0.66
N VAL A 138 -8.89 9.71 -0.66
CA VAL A 138 -8.85 8.38 -1.30
C VAL A 138 -7.58 7.64 -0.90
N ILE A 139 -6.41 8.26 -1.06
CA ILE A 139 -5.11 7.66 -0.71
C ILE A 139 -5.04 7.29 0.77
N ASP A 140 -5.52 8.15 1.66
CA ASP A 140 -5.59 7.89 3.11
C ASP A 140 -6.40 6.63 3.42
N ARG A 141 -7.55 6.46 2.74
CA ARG A 141 -8.39 5.26 2.90
C ARG A 141 -7.71 4.02 2.34
N LEU A 142 -7.04 4.11 1.19
CA LEU A 142 -6.28 2.99 0.63
C LEU A 142 -5.17 2.54 1.60
N ALA A 143 -4.34 3.48 2.06
CA ALA A 143 -3.26 3.22 3.00
C ALA A 143 -3.79 2.63 4.31
N ALA A 144 -4.88 3.18 4.86
CA ALA A 144 -5.56 2.70 6.07
C ALA A 144 -5.97 1.21 6.02
N TYR A 145 -6.27 0.71 4.82
CA TYR A 145 -6.65 -0.69 4.56
C TYR A 145 -5.58 -1.49 3.80
N LYS A 146 -4.34 -1.00 3.78
CA LYS A 146 -3.17 -1.65 3.16
C LYS A 146 -3.34 -1.90 1.65
N LEU A 147 -4.19 -1.12 0.98
CA LEU A 147 -4.27 -1.07 -0.47
C LEU A 147 -3.12 -0.18 -0.97
N ASN A 148 -2.45 -0.60 -2.03
CA ASN A 148 -1.15 -0.05 -2.44
C ASN A 148 -1.12 0.45 -3.89
N VAL A 149 -2.26 0.42 -4.59
CA VAL A 149 -2.37 0.93 -5.95
C VAL A 149 -3.61 1.81 -6.07
N LEU A 150 -3.44 2.95 -6.73
CA LEU A 150 -4.53 3.80 -7.20
C LEU A 150 -4.43 3.91 -8.72
N HIS A 151 -5.36 3.28 -9.42
CA HIS A 151 -5.54 3.50 -10.86
C HIS A 151 -6.33 4.79 -11.06
N VAL A 152 -5.77 5.72 -11.83
CA VAL A 152 -6.40 7.01 -12.09
C VAL A 152 -6.55 7.21 -13.59
N PHE A 153 -7.71 7.72 -14.00
CA PHE A 153 -7.93 8.26 -15.34
C PHE A 153 -7.50 9.72 -15.30
N PRO A 154 -6.30 10.06 -15.80
CA PRO A 154 -5.79 11.41 -15.69
C PRO A 154 -6.49 12.30 -16.72
N ASP A 155 -7.10 13.36 -16.25
CA ASP A 155 -7.50 14.53 -17.02
C ASP A 155 -6.89 15.80 -16.40
N GLY A 156 -6.77 16.89 -17.14
CA GLY A 156 -6.44 18.19 -16.55
C GLY A 156 -4.96 18.45 -16.23
N ASP A 157 -4.73 19.06 -15.06
CA ASP A 157 -3.53 19.85 -14.71
C ASP A 157 -2.33 18.99 -14.26
N PRO A 158 -1.15 19.10 -14.92
CA PRO A 158 0.09 18.43 -14.51
C PRO A 158 0.53 18.68 -13.07
N ASP A 159 0.27 19.86 -12.49
CA ASP A 159 0.69 20.15 -11.11
C ASP A 159 -0.12 19.35 -10.09
N HIS A 160 -1.43 19.22 -10.31
CA HIS A 160 -2.28 18.35 -9.51
C HIS A 160 -1.84 16.88 -9.61
N LEU A 161 -1.47 16.39 -10.81
CA LEU A 161 -0.98 15.02 -10.98
C LEU A 161 0.35 14.78 -10.25
N ARG A 162 1.27 15.75 -10.25
CA ARG A 162 2.53 15.66 -9.50
C ARG A 162 2.29 15.55 -8.00
N GLU A 163 1.44 16.43 -7.48
CA GLU A 163 1.06 16.45 -6.07
C GLU A 163 0.41 15.11 -5.66
N LEU A 164 -0.48 14.58 -6.50
CA LEU A 164 -1.13 13.30 -6.29
C LEU A 164 -0.12 12.15 -6.21
N VAL A 165 0.80 12.10 -7.17
CA VAL A 165 1.85 11.07 -7.24
C VAL A 165 2.78 11.12 -6.02
N GLU A 166 3.19 12.32 -5.61
CA GLU A 166 4.02 12.53 -4.43
C GLU A 166 3.30 12.08 -3.16
N TYR A 167 2.06 12.53 -2.97
CA TYR A 167 1.24 12.15 -1.82
C TYR A 167 1.01 10.64 -1.78
N GLY A 168 0.73 10.00 -2.91
CA GLY A 168 0.60 8.54 -3.01
C GLY A 168 1.87 7.83 -2.56
N ARG A 169 3.04 8.24 -3.07
CA ARG A 169 4.34 7.66 -2.72
C ARG A 169 4.58 7.69 -1.20
N ASP A 170 4.31 8.83 -0.56
CA ASP A 170 4.54 9.02 0.88
C ASP A 170 3.65 8.10 1.74
N HIS A 171 2.46 7.76 1.23
CA HIS A 171 1.50 6.86 1.88
C HIS A 171 1.66 5.39 1.46
N GLY A 172 2.64 5.08 0.61
CA GLY A 172 2.87 3.72 0.10
C GLY A 172 1.83 3.26 -0.93
N VAL A 173 1.19 4.20 -1.62
CA VAL A 173 0.22 3.96 -2.70
C VAL A 173 0.85 4.36 -4.03
N THR A 174 1.00 3.40 -4.93
CA THR A 174 1.48 3.66 -6.30
C THR A 174 0.32 4.20 -7.14
N VAL A 175 0.49 5.40 -7.70
CA VAL A 175 -0.46 5.98 -8.65
C VAL A 175 -0.12 5.45 -10.05
N VAL A 176 -1.04 4.69 -10.63
CA VAL A 176 -0.94 4.10 -11.96
C VAL A 176 -1.89 4.85 -12.89
N PRO A 177 -1.39 5.53 -13.93
CA PRO A 177 -2.26 6.26 -14.85
C PRO A 177 -2.89 5.31 -15.87
N GLU A 178 -4.13 5.58 -16.25
CA GLU A 178 -4.72 5.06 -17.48
C GLU A 178 -4.45 6.02 -18.65
N LEU A 179 -3.58 5.62 -19.58
CA LEU A 179 -3.15 6.46 -20.70
C LEU A 179 -3.53 5.85 -22.04
N SER A 180 -3.88 6.72 -22.98
CA SER A 180 -4.03 6.41 -24.39
C SER A 180 -2.88 7.04 -25.18
N PRO A 181 -2.73 6.74 -26.48
CA PRO A 181 -1.80 7.46 -27.34
C PRO A 181 -1.98 8.99 -27.33
N ALA A 182 -3.17 9.49 -27.00
CA ALA A 182 -3.46 10.93 -26.93
C ALA A 182 -3.02 11.60 -25.63
N THR A 183 -2.78 10.83 -24.55
CA THR A 183 -2.41 11.36 -23.23
C THR A 183 -1.02 10.91 -22.78
N VAL A 184 -0.25 10.26 -23.67
CA VAL A 184 1.04 9.65 -23.35
C VAL A 184 2.12 10.66 -22.95
N GLU A 185 1.97 11.94 -23.28
CA GLU A 185 2.84 13.01 -22.80
C GLU A 185 2.84 13.16 -21.26
N LEU A 186 1.78 12.71 -20.58
CA LEU A 186 1.70 12.71 -19.12
C LEU A 186 2.54 11.60 -18.48
N LEU A 187 3.06 10.65 -19.27
CA LEU A 187 3.70 9.44 -18.78
C LEU A 187 4.84 9.72 -17.78
N ASP A 188 5.63 10.76 -18.01
CA ASP A 188 6.79 11.08 -17.19
C ASP A 188 6.42 11.69 -15.83
N LEU A 189 5.16 12.11 -15.64
CA LEU A 189 4.65 12.52 -14.33
C LEU A 189 4.48 11.32 -13.38
N PHE A 190 4.34 10.11 -13.94
CA PHE A 190 4.07 8.90 -13.18
C PHE A 190 5.32 8.04 -13.08
N PRO A 191 5.91 7.86 -11.89
CA PRO A 191 7.08 7.00 -11.71
C PRO A 191 6.73 5.51 -11.81
N SER A 192 5.44 5.14 -11.75
CA SER A 192 4.96 3.76 -11.85
C SER A 192 5.50 3.06 -13.10
N ARG A 193 6.11 1.89 -12.92
CA ARG A 193 6.49 1.01 -14.06
C ARG A 193 5.26 0.61 -14.89
N TRP A 194 4.09 0.58 -14.28
CA TRP A 194 2.84 0.17 -14.90
C TRP A 194 2.08 1.36 -15.47
N VAL A 195 1.50 1.16 -16.65
CA VAL A 195 0.61 2.10 -17.31
C VAL A 195 -0.64 1.33 -17.69
N HIS A 196 -1.80 1.72 -17.16
CA HIS A 196 -3.06 1.17 -17.60
C HIS A 196 -3.36 1.71 -19.01
N ILE A 197 -3.82 0.90 -19.95
CA ILE A 197 -4.12 1.35 -21.33
C ILE A 197 -5.62 1.36 -21.63
N GLY A 198 -6.46 0.96 -20.67
CA GLY A 198 -7.92 0.93 -20.83
C GLY A 198 -8.33 0.11 -22.05
N ASP A 199 -9.11 0.71 -22.94
CA ASP A 199 -9.50 0.12 -24.22
C ASP A 199 -8.61 0.56 -25.40
N ALA A 200 -7.52 1.28 -25.13
CA ALA A 200 -6.62 1.74 -26.18
C ALA A 200 -5.92 0.57 -26.87
N LYS A 201 -5.92 0.58 -28.21
CA LYS A 201 -5.16 -0.39 -29.00
C LYS A 201 -3.66 -0.22 -28.76
N LEU A 202 -3.00 -1.31 -28.35
CA LEU A 202 -1.55 -1.35 -28.19
C LEU A 202 -0.84 -1.55 -29.54
N GLY A 203 -0.95 -0.56 -30.43
CA GLY A 203 -0.24 -0.58 -31.71
C GLY A 203 1.27 -0.44 -31.56
N ALA A 204 2.04 -0.84 -32.57
CA ALA A 204 3.50 -0.87 -32.54
C ALA A 204 4.16 0.44 -32.08
N ARG A 205 3.59 1.59 -32.46
CA ARG A 205 4.10 2.91 -32.03
C ARG A 205 3.94 3.14 -30.53
N PHE A 206 2.77 2.79 -29.95
CA PHE A 206 2.50 2.99 -28.53
C PHE A 206 3.27 1.96 -27.70
N ALA A 207 3.30 0.69 -28.13
CA ALA A 207 4.12 -0.36 -27.52
C ALA A 207 5.60 0.04 -27.45
N GLY A 208 6.18 0.47 -28.58
CA GLY A 208 7.58 0.89 -28.62
C GLY A 208 7.86 2.16 -27.80
N LEU A 209 6.87 3.02 -27.58
CA LEU A 209 7.01 4.18 -26.68
C LEU A 209 7.04 3.75 -25.21
N LEU A 210 6.11 2.89 -24.78
CA LEU A 210 6.12 2.33 -23.44
C LEU A 210 7.44 1.60 -23.15
N GLU A 211 7.90 0.77 -24.10
CA GLU A 211 9.17 0.03 -23.98
C GLU A 211 10.38 0.97 -23.81
N ARG A 212 10.48 2.04 -24.60
CA ARG A 212 11.57 3.04 -24.47
C ARG A 212 11.58 3.74 -23.11
N HIS A 213 10.41 3.95 -22.50
CA HIS A 213 10.29 4.51 -21.15
C HIS A 213 10.34 3.42 -20.05
N GLY A 214 10.62 2.16 -20.40
CA GLY A 214 10.69 1.05 -19.44
C GLY A 214 9.35 0.71 -18.79
N ARG A 215 8.24 1.00 -19.45
CA ARG A 215 6.87 0.86 -18.93
C ARG A 215 6.22 -0.42 -19.40
N LEU A 216 5.34 -0.96 -18.55
CA LEU A 216 4.60 -2.19 -18.79
C LEU A 216 3.10 -1.88 -18.89
N PRO A 217 2.43 -2.30 -19.98
CA PRO A 217 1.01 -2.08 -20.15
C PRO A 217 0.19 -2.98 -19.21
N VAL A 218 -0.85 -2.40 -18.62
CA VAL A 218 -1.89 -3.09 -17.85
C VAL A 218 -3.23 -2.84 -18.56
N ARG A 219 -4.12 -3.82 -18.63
CA ARG A 219 -5.41 -3.67 -19.31
C ARG A 219 -6.53 -4.33 -18.52
N TRP A 220 -7.74 -3.78 -18.64
CA TRP A 220 -8.96 -4.49 -18.25
C TRP A 220 -9.08 -5.78 -19.06
N HIS A 221 -9.50 -6.86 -18.40
CA HIS A 221 -9.83 -8.11 -19.07
C HIS A 221 -11.20 -7.97 -19.75
N ASP A 222 -11.20 -7.76 -21.06
CA ASP A 222 -12.40 -7.54 -21.89
C ASP A 222 -12.82 -8.81 -22.67
N GLY A 223 -12.17 -9.96 -22.40
CA GLY A 223 -12.39 -11.21 -23.14
C GLY A 223 -11.69 -11.26 -24.50
N SER A 224 -10.91 -10.23 -24.86
CA SER A 224 -10.07 -10.24 -26.06
C SER A 224 -8.81 -11.11 -25.87
N THR A 225 -8.24 -11.54 -26.98
CA THR A 225 -6.97 -12.31 -27.03
C THR A 225 -5.75 -11.40 -27.29
N ASP A 226 -5.91 -10.09 -27.13
CA ASP A 226 -4.84 -9.12 -27.38
C ASP A 226 -3.65 -9.42 -26.47
N VAL A 227 -2.49 -9.67 -27.08
CA VAL A 227 -1.27 -10.05 -26.38
C VAL A 227 -0.55 -8.78 -25.92
N LEU A 228 -0.55 -8.50 -24.62
CA LEU A 228 0.18 -7.36 -24.00
C LEU A 228 1.72 -7.53 -23.98
N GLY A 229 2.25 -8.49 -24.74
CA GLY A 229 3.64 -8.94 -24.65
C GLY A 229 3.93 -9.76 -23.39
N PRO A 230 5.20 -10.19 -23.19
CA PRO A 230 5.58 -11.14 -22.12
C PRO A 230 5.46 -10.60 -20.69
N HIS A 231 5.20 -9.29 -20.53
CA HIS A 231 5.23 -8.61 -19.23
C HIS A 231 4.00 -7.73 -18.96
N GLY A 232 3.00 -7.77 -19.84
CA GLY A 232 1.75 -7.05 -19.60
C GLY A 232 0.84 -7.80 -18.63
N LEU A 233 -0.05 -7.05 -17.97
CA LEU A 233 -1.00 -7.62 -16.99
C LEU A 233 -2.44 -7.39 -17.43
N LEU A 234 -3.26 -8.42 -17.28
CA LEU A 234 -4.71 -8.31 -17.36
C LEU A 234 -5.28 -8.14 -15.95
N VAL A 235 -6.24 -7.24 -15.84
CA VAL A 235 -6.95 -6.91 -14.62
C VAL A 235 -8.41 -7.31 -14.80
N GLU A 236 -8.89 -8.24 -13.97
CA GLU A 236 -10.33 -8.45 -13.81
C GLU A 236 -10.88 -7.35 -12.89
N GLY A 237 -11.89 -6.62 -13.36
CA GLY A 237 -12.64 -5.63 -12.58
C GLY A 237 -14.03 -6.17 -12.24
N ASP A 238 -14.53 -5.81 -11.07
CA ASP A 238 -15.95 -5.97 -10.72
C ASP A 238 -16.66 -4.64 -11.02
N ASP A 239 -17.71 -4.68 -11.86
CA ASP A 239 -18.54 -3.53 -12.25
C ASP A 239 -19.13 -2.78 -11.04
N GLY A 240 -19.15 -3.39 -9.85
CA GLY A 240 -19.66 -2.78 -8.61
C GLY A 240 -18.61 -2.30 -7.61
N LEU A 241 -17.38 -2.82 -7.61
CA LEU A 241 -16.40 -2.61 -6.51
C LEU A 241 -15.15 -1.81 -6.90
N ARG A 242 -14.88 -1.60 -8.20
CA ARG A 242 -13.66 -0.92 -8.71
C ARG A 242 -12.36 -1.45 -8.07
N ALA A 243 -12.38 -2.67 -7.55
CA ALA A 243 -11.27 -3.31 -6.88
C ALA A 243 -10.46 -4.08 -7.91
N VAL A 244 -9.15 -3.83 -7.95
CA VAL A 244 -8.22 -4.46 -8.89
C VAL A 244 -7.31 -5.40 -8.11
N ALA A 245 -7.43 -6.70 -8.38
CA ALA A 245 -6.47 -7.71 -7.96
C ALA A 245 -5.90 -8.37 -9.21
N THR A 246 -4.57 -8.45 -9.33
CA THR A 246 -3.93 -9.13 -10.46
C THR A 246 -3.79 -10.62 -10.14
N ALA A 247 -4.42 -11.48 -10.95
CA ALA A 247 -3.91 -12.82 -11.21
C ALA A 247 -2.90 -12.71 -12.36
N GLY A 248 -1.73 -13.33 -12.23
CA GLY A 248 -0.72 -13.31 -13.28
C GLY A 248 -1.22 -13.99 -14.55
N TRP A 249 -1.29 -13.25 -15.65
CA TRP A 249 -1.49 -13.78 -17.00
C TRP A 249 -0.15 -13.75 -17.73
N VAL A 250 0.48 -14.90 -17.90
CA VAL A 250 1.66 -15.07 -18.77
C VAL A 250 1.34 -16.17 -19.77
N GLY A 251 1.27 -15.83 -21.06
CA GLY A 251 1.25 -16.82 -22.15
C GLY A 251 -0.03 -17.65 -22.32
N GLY A 252 -1.21 -17.09 -22.06
CA GLY A 252 -2.48 -17.76 -22.42
C GLY A 252 -2.99 -18.81 -21.41
N LEU A 253 -2.40 -18.90 -20.22
CA LEU A 253 -2.85 -19.78 -19.15
C LEU A 253 -3.18 -18.98 -17.88
N ARG A 254 -4.36 -19.22 -17.31
CA ARG A 254 -4.73 -18.76 -15.97
C ARG A 254 -3.77 -19.40 -14.96
N THR A 255 -2.85 -18.62 -14.40
CA THR A 255 -2.03 -19.09 -13.29
C THR A 255 -2.65 -18.62 -11.98
N THR A 256 -2.94 -19.55 -11.05
CA THR A 256 -3.40 -19.25 -9.69
C THR A 256 -2.26 -18.72 -8.81
N SER A 257 -1.03 -18.67 -9.34
CA SER A 257 0.15 -18.13 -8.69
C SER A 257 0.28 -16.65 -9.00
N ALA A 258 0.27 -15.82 -7.95
CA ALA A 258 0.67 -14.42 -8.05
C ALA A 258 2.03 -14.32 -8.75
N VAL A 259 2.11 -13.54 -9.84
CA VAL A 259 3.40 -13.17 -10.43
C VAL A 259 4.15 -12.38 -9.35
N ALA A 260 5.22 -12.97 -8.83
CA ALA A 260 6.11 -12.27 -7.93
C ALA A 260 6.72 -11.08 -8.69
N PRO A 261 6.62 -9.84 -8.20
CA PRO A 261 7.36 -8.75 -8.81
C PRO A 261 8.85 -9.03 -8.64
N ALA A 262 9.60 -8.99 -9.74
CA ALA A 262 11.05 -8.76 -9.69
C ALA A 262 11.25 -7.25 -9.44
N TRP A 263 11.89 -6.93 -8.32
CA TRP A 263 12.12 -5.54 -7.88
C TRP A 263 13.30 -4.96 -8.64
#